data_AF-A0A8I2YFV7-F1
#
_entry.id   AF-A0A8I2YFV7-F1
#
_cell.length_a   1.000
_cell.length_b   1.000
_cell.length_c   1.000
_cell.angle_alpha   90.00
_cell.angle_beta   90.00
_cell.angle_gamma   90.00
#
_symmetry.space_group_name_H-M   'P 1'
#
loop_
_entity.id
_entity.type
_entity.pdbx_description
1 polymer ?
#
loop_
_entity_poly.entity_id
_entity_poly.type
_entity_poly.pdbx_seq_one_letter_code
_entity_poly.pdbx_strand_id
1 'polypeptide(L)'
;MCAEMVYLDPGELLIQLPAQVYSVYAPVASFNISGHFYSYDSSHLMEIGRDFNVQHNGGLTNQMHHHVLETLIQMVIGIPRMNSHCELDIVPLTALCLMVIDPERYKMKGHDIRNVQGLIYTQEIAGEILKGLGHSNLSSHPYYSSNQNYLEPGDCFLHKSCLSCWQVVR
;
A
#
# COMPACT_ATOMS: atom_id res chain seq x y z
N MET A 1 19.89 5.55 12.73
CA MET A 1 18.55 4.96 12.80
C MET A 1 17.97 5.27 14.17
N CYS A 2 16.84 5.97 14.24
CA CYS A 2 16.09 6.05 15.48
C CYS A 2 15.27 4.77 15.59
N ALA A 3 15.40 4.04 16.69
CA ALA A 3 14.57 2.88 16.99
C ALA A 3 13.51 3.32 18.01
N GLU A 4 12.24 3.12 17.66
CA GLU A 4 11.13 3.29 18.60
C GLU A 4 10.85 1.95 19.26
N MET A 5 10.70 1.95 20.59
CA MET A 5 10.37 0.77 21.36
C MET A 5 8.91 0.84 21.77
N VAL A 6 8.15 -0.19 21.41
CA VAL A 6 6.74 -0.35 21.78
C VAL A 6 6.64 -1.56 22.70
N TYR A 7 5.97 -1.38 23.83
CA TYR A 7 5.62 -2.47 24.75
C TYR A 7 4.20 -2.90 24.45
N LEU A 8 3.97 -4.22 24.47
CA LEU A 8 2.66 -4.82 24.25
C LEU A 8 2.27 -5.64 25.47
N ASP A 9 1.13 -5.30 26.06
CA ASP A 9 0.51 -6.03 27.15
C ASP A 9 -0.46 -7.12 26.63
N PRO A 10 -0.81 -8.12 27.45
CA PRO A 10 -1.72 -9.18 27.05
C PRO A 10 -3.08 -8.64 26.58
N GLY A 11 -3.45 -8.94 25.33
CA GLY A 11 -4.69 -8.51 24.71
C GLY A 11 -4.53 -7.29 23.77
N GLU A 12 -3.36 -6.66 23.74
CA GLU A 12 -3.10 -5.55 22.82
C GLU A 12 -2.79 -6.05 21.40
N LEU A 13 -3.13 -5.19 20.43
CA LEU A 13 -2.89 -5.43 19.01
C LEU A 13 -1.87 -4.41 18.48
N LEU A 14 -0.78 -4.91 17.91
CA LEU A 14 0.17 -4.09 17.17
C LEU A 14 -0.10 -4.21 15.66
N ILE A 15 -0.41 -3.07 15.03
CA ILE A 15 -0.46 -2.97 13.57
C ILE A 15 0.85 -2.36 13.09
N GLN A 16 1.55 -3.09 12.23
CA GLN A 16 2.80 -2.64 11.62
C GLN A 16 2.55 -2.24 10.19
N LEU A 17 3.17 -1.13 9.78
CA LEU A 17 3.04 -0.67 8.41
C LEU A 17 3.84 -1.56 7.45
N PRO A 18 3.42 -1.65 6.17
CA PRO A 18 4.17 -2.37 5.17
C PRO A 18 5.62 -1.88 5.09
N ALA A 19 6.55 -2.80 4.81
CA ALA A 19 7.98 -2.53 4.66
C ALA A 19 8.70 -1.94 5.90
N GLN A 20 8.05 -1.89 7.06
CA GLN A 20 8.70 -1.48 8.31
C GLN A 20 9.66 -2.57 8.80
N VAL A 21 10.90 -2.19 9.08
CA VAL A 21 11.88 -3.09 9.72
C VAL A 21 11.64 -3.07 11.23
N TYR A 22 11.48 -4.24 11.83
CA TYR A 22 11.27 -4.38 13.27
C TYR A 22 11.95 -5.64 13.81
N SER A 23 12.16 -5.66 15.11
CA SER A 23 12.64 -6.83 15.86
C SER A 23 11.71 -7.05 17.05
N VAL A 24 11.38 -8.31 17.32
CA VAL A 24 10.48 -8.70 18.41
C VAL A 24 11.29 -9.42 19.48
N TYR A 25 11.07 -9.03 20.73
CA TYR A 25 11.65 -9.68 21.90
C TYR A 25 10.55 -10.00 22.92
N ALA A 26 10.47 -11.26 23.34
CA ALA A 26 9.53 -11.71 24.36
C ALA A 26 10.31 -12.00 25.67
N PRO A 27 10.26 -11.11 26.68
CA PRO A 27 10.99 -11.31 27.94
C PRO A 27 10.37 -12.38 28.84
N VAL A 28 9.11 -12.73 28.61
CA VAL A 28 8.34 -13.72 29.37
C VAL A 28 7.78 -14.76 28.39
N ALA A 29 7.58 -16.00 28.85
CA ALA A 29 6.92 -17.02 28.05
C ALA A 29 5.52 -16.55 27.63
N SER A 30 5.35 -16.30 26.34
CA SER A 30 4.14 -15.73 25.75
C SER A 30 3.82 -16.41 24.41
N PHE A 31 2.53 -16.46 24.07
CA PHE A 31 2.06 -16.83 22.73
C PHE A 31 1.64 -15.57 21.99
N ASN A 32 2.16 -15.38 20.78
CA ASN A 32 1.73 -14.33 19.87
C ASN A 32 1.11 -14.95 18.61
N ILE A 33 0.10 -14.29 18.05
CA ILE A 33 -0.49 -14.63 16.76
C ILE A 33 -0.18 -13.46 15.84
N SER A 34 0.56 -13.72 14.77
CA SER A 34 0.81 -12.73 13.71
C SER A 34 0.00 -13.09 12.47
N GLY A 35 -0.36 -12.06 11.72
CA GLY A 35 -1.05 -12.19 10.45
C GLY A 35 -0.71 -11.02 9.54
N HIS A 36 -1.12 -11.17 8.28
CA HIS A 36 -1.04 -10.10 7.29
C HIS A 36 -2.44 -9.78 6.80
N PHE A 37 -2.70 -8.50 6.56
CA PHE A 37 -3.93 -8.05 5.95
C PHE A 37 -3.62 -6.97 4.93
N TYR A 38 -4.52 -6.82 3.98
CA TYR A 38 -4.43 -5.85 2.90
C TYR A 38 -5.61 -4.90 3.00
N SER A 39 -5.35 -3.62 2.73
CA SER A 39 -6.39 -2.59 2.65
C SER A 39 -6.25 -1.85 1.33
N TYR A 40 -7.38 -1.53 0.70
CA TYR A 40 -7.40 -0.71 -0.50
C TYR A 40 -6.73 0.62 -0.21
N ASP A 41 -7.16 1.34 0.82
CA ASP A 41 -6.70 2.69 1.16
C ASP A 41 -5.19 2.79 1.40
N SER A 42 -4.58 1.74 1.98
CA SER A 42 -3.16 1.72 2.30
C SER A 42 -2.31 0.91 1.32
N SER A 43 -2.85 0.52 0.16
CA SER A 43 -2.12 -0.31 -0.82
C SER A 43 -0.85 0.38 -1.34
N HIS A 44 -0.87 1.70 -1.47
CA HIS A 44 0.30 2.51 -1.87
C HIS A 44 1.48 2.43 -0.87
N LEU A 45 1.25 2.04 0.39
CA LEU A 45 2.34 1.87 1.35
C LEU A 45 3.18 0.62 1.08
N MET A 46 2.64 -0.35 0.36
CA MET A 46 3.34 -1.58 0.01
C MET A 46 4.35 -1.38 -1.11
N GLU A 47 4.28 -0.26 -1.83
CA GLU A 47 5.14 0.03 -2.99
C GLU A 47 6.63 -0.02 -2.65
N ILE A 48 7.01 0.55 -1.50
CA ILE A 48 8.39 0.53 -0.99
C ILE A 48 8.86 -0.91 -0.78
N GLY A 49 8.02 -1.72 -0.13
CA GLY A 49 8.32 -3.13 0.12
C GLY A 49 8.44 -3.92 -1.18
N ARG A 50 7.58 -3.60 -2.16
CA ARG A 50 7.56 -4.27 -3.47
C ARG A 50 8.79 -3.94 -4.29
N ASP A 51 9.15 -2.66 -4.40
CA ASP A 51 10.35 -2.19 -5.09
C ASP A 51 11.61 -2.79 -4.46
N PHE A 52 11.71 -2.74 -3.13
CA PHE A 52 12.82 -3.35 -2.41
C PHE A 52 12.93 -4.86 -2.67
N ASN A 53 11.79 -5.55 -2.73
CA ASN A 53 11.74 -6.99 -3.01
C ASN A 53 12.19 -7.33 -4.44
N VAL A 54 11.79 -6.54 -5.44
CA VAL A 54 12.23 -6.68 -6.85
C VAL A 54 13.74 -6.45 -6.96
N GLN A 55 14.26 -5.41 -6.31
CA GLN A 55 15.70 -5.08 -6.36
C GLN A 55 16.59 -6.16 -5.75
N HIS A 56 16.09 -6.91 -4.77
CA HIS A 56 16.86 -7.91 -4.03
C HIS A 56 16.40 -9.35 -4.34
N ASN A 57 15.81 -9.58 -5.52
CA ASN A 57 15.40 -10.90 -6.00
C ASN A 57 14.55 -11.72 -5.00
N GLY A 58 13.71 -11.05 -4.21
CA GLY A 58 12.85 -11.73 -3.25
C GLY A 58 13.52 -12.26 -1.98
N GLY A 59 14.81 -11.96 -1.75
CA GLY A 59 15.60 -12.63 -0.72
C GLY A 59 15.66 -11.96 0.67
N LEU A 60 15.14 -10.73 0.82
CA LEU A 60 15.31 -9.94 2.05
C LEU A 60 14.03 -9.70 2.85
N THR A 61 12.86 -9.70 2.21
CA THR A 61 11.60 -9.57 2.94
C THR A 61 11.16 -10.95 3.39
N ASN A 62 10.74 -11.07 4.66
CA ASN A 62 10.65 -12.38 5.31
C ASN A 62 9.77 -13.38 4.56
N GLN A 63 8.79 -12.97 3.76
CA GLN A 63 7.98 -13.88 2.95
C GLN A 63 7.47 -13.18 1.69
N MET A 64 8.07 -13.48 0.54
CA MET A 64 7.30 -13.52 -0.71
C MET A 64 6.32 -14.69 -0.57
N HIS A 65 5.25 -14.48 0.20
CA HIS A 65 4.18 -15.45 0.29
C HIS A 65 3.64 -15.64 -1.14
N HIS A 66 3.58 -16.89 -1.61
CA HIS A 66 3.09 -17.21 -2.95
C HIS A 66 1.71 -16.60 -3.25
N HIS A 67 0.93 -16.31 -2.19
CA HIS A 67 -0.40 -15.75 -2.27
C HIS A 67 -0.47 -14.22 -2.29
N VAL A 68 0.64 -13.48 -2.18
CA VAL A 68 0.57 -12.00 -2.19
C VAL A 68 0.00 -11.51 -3.51
N LEU A 69 0.56 -11.95 -4.65
CA LEU A 69 0.07 -11.55 -5.98
C LEU A 69 -1.37 -12.01 -6.21
N GLU A 70 -1.69 -13.24 -5.79
CA GLU A 70 -3.04 -13.78 -5.86
C GLU A 70 -4.04 -12.93 -5.07
N THR A 71 -3.67 -12.49 -3.86
CA THR A 71 -4.48 -11.61 -3.02
C THR A 71 -4.69 -10.25 -3.67
N LEU A 72 -3.65 -9.65 -4.25
CA LEU A 72 -3.77 -8.37 -4.97
C LEU A 72 -4.68 -8.49 -6.21
N ILE A 73 -4.57 -9.60 -6.95
CA ILE A 73 -5.45 -9.89 -8.09
C ILE A 73 -6.90 -10.04 -7.61
N GLN A 74 -7.13 -10.78 -6.51
CA GLN A 74 -8.46 -10.95 -5.94
C GLN A 74 -9.05 -9.62 -5.45
N MET A 75 -8.23 -8.73 -4.88
CA MET A 75 -8.64 -7.37 -4.54
C MET A 75 -9.11 -6.62 -5.78
N VAL A 76 -8.33 -6.59 -6.87
CA VAL A 76 -8.73 -5.91 -8.11
C VAL A 76 -10.02 -6.49 -8.71
N ILE A 77 -10.15 -7.82 -8.74
CA ILE A 77 -11.37 -8.51 -9.22
C ILE A 77 -12.58 -8.23 -8.31
N GLY A 78 -12.34 -7.97 -7.02
CA GLY A 78 -13.36 -7.65 -6.04
C GLY A 78 -13.96 -6.25 -6.22
N ILE A 79 -13.22 -5.31 -6.82
CA ILE A 79 -13.63 -3.90 -6.94
C ILE A 79 -15.02 -3.72 -7.58
N PRO A 80 -15.34 -4.32 -8.74
CA PRO A 80 -16.67 -4.19 -9.35
C PRO A 80 -17.84 -4.70 -8.48
N ARG A 81 -17.54 -5.49 -7.44
CA ARG A 81 -18.52 -6.07 -6.51
C ARG A 81 -18.60 -5.29 -5.20
N MET A 82 -17.78 -4.26 -5.02
CA MET A 82 -17.80 -3.42 -3.83
C MET A 82 -19.10 -2.61 -3.78
N ASN A 83 -19.54 -2.32 -2.56
CA ASN A 83 -20.69 -1.45 -2.35
C ASN A 83 -20.38 -0.05 -2.90
N SER A 84 -21.35 0.60 -3.56
CA SER A 84 -21.24 1.97 -4.06
C SER A 84 -20.94 3.02 -2.97
N HIS A 85 -21.13 2.66 -1.69
CA HIS A 85 -20.76 3.50 -0.55
C HIS A 85 -19.29 3.38 -0.14
N CYS A 86 -18.52 2.46 -0.73
CA CYS A 86 -17.09 2.36 -0.45
C CYS A 86 -16.35 3.37 -1.32
N GLU A 87 -15.76 4.39 -0.69
CA GLU A 87 -14.93 5.35 -1.39
C GLU A 87 -13.57 4.72 -1.68
N LEU A 88 -13.10 4.83 -2.92
CA LEU A 88 -11.79 4.36 -3.34
C LEU A 88 -10.97 5.55 -3.81
N ASP A 89 -9.80 5.73 -3.20
CA ASP A 89 -8.86 6.75 -3.61
C ASP A 89 -8.05 6.31 -4.83
N ILE A 90 -7.85 7.24 -5.76
CA ILE A 90 -7.15 6.97 -7.02
C ILE A 90 -5.69 6.55 -6.83
N VAL A 91 -5.02 7.09 -5.81
CA VAL A 91 -3.60 6.81 -5.54
C VAL A 91 -3.38 5.36 -5.11
N PRO A 92 -3.99 4.87 -4.01
CA PRO A 92 -3.88 3.47 -3.63
C PRO A 92 -4.39 2.51 -4.71
N LEU A 93 -5.45 2.88 -5.42
CA LEU A 93 -5.97 2.06 -6.52
C LEU A 93 -4.96 1.94 -7.67
N THR A 94 -4.33 3.05 -8.06
CA THR A 94 -3.28 3.04 -9.10
C THR A 94 -2.09 2.19 -8.66
N ALA A 95 -1.65 2.32 -7.41
CA ALA A 95 -0.57 1.50 -6.85
C ALA A 95 -0.95 0.00 -6.88
N LEU A 96 -2.17 -0.34 -6.48
CA LEU A 96 -2.69 -1.72 -6.54
C LEU A 96 -2.68 -2.27 -7.96
N CYS A 97 -3.22 -1.52 -8.93
CA CYS A 97 -3.22 -1.94 -10.33
C CYS A 97 -1.80 -2.09 -10.88
N LEU A 98 -0.86 -1.20 -10.51
CA LEU A 98 0.53 -1.30 -10.96
C LEU A 98 1.22 -2.56 -10.42
N MET A 99 0.99 -2.86 -9.13
CA MET A 99 1.53 -4.07 -8.49
C MET A 99 0.98 -5.36 -9.12
N VAL A 100 -0.21 -5.31 -9.73
CA VAL A 100 -0.83 -6.46 -10.42
C VAL A 100 -0.41 -6.57 -11.88
N ILE A 101 -0.31 -5.45 -12.61
CA ILE A 101 0.02 -5.43 -14.04
C ILE A 101 1.49 -5.79 -14.29
N ASP A 102 2.41 -5.25 -13.48
CA ASP A 102 3.84 -5.49 -13.63
C ASP A 102 4.49 -5.89 -12.29
N PRO A 103 4.16 -7.10 -11.77
CA PRO A 103 4.59 -7.51 -10.44
C PRO A 103 6.10 -7.75 -10.33
N GLU A 104 6.75 -8.14 -11.42
CA GLU A 104 8.18 -8.52 -11.44
C GLU A 104 9.10 -7.34 -11.71
N ARG A 105 8.61 -6.29 -12.36
CA ARG A 105 9.39 -5.09 -12.68
C ARG A 105 8.88 -3.87 -11.93
N TYR A 106 8.10 -4.09 -10.88
CA TYR A 106 7.60 -3.04 -10.03
C TYR A 106 8.77 -2.17 -9.55
N LYS A 107 8.67 -0.87 -9.80
CA LYS A 107 9.65 0.12 -9.36
C LYS A 107 8.95 1.34 -8.85
N MET A 108 9.39 1.80 -7.70
CA MET A 108 8.91 3.00 -7.05
C MET A 108 9.38 4.27 -7.81
N LYS A 109 8.49 5.25 -8.01
CA LYS A 109 8.80 6.52 -8.69
C LYS A 109 9.76 7.38 -7.86
N GLY A 110 11.04 7.32 -8.22
CA GLY A 110 12.16 7.90 -7.47
C GLY A 110 13.43 7.11 -7.75
N HIS A 111 13.27 5.84 -8.12
CA HIS A 111 14.33 4.94 -8.56
C HIS A 111 14.51 4.86 -10.09
N ASP A 112 13.49 5.21 -10.90
CA ASP A 112 13.61 5.28 -12.37
C ASP A 112 12.54 6.20 -13.00
N ILE A 113 12.96 7.12 -13.87
CA ILE A 113 12.10 8.09 -14.60
C ILE A 113 11.41 7.41 -15.81
N ARG A 114 11.81 6.19 -16.17
CA ARG A 114 11.32 5.49 -17.38
C ARG A 114 9.96 4.80 -17.21
N ASN A 115 9.44 4.70 -15.99
CA ASN A 115 8.18 4.00 -15.70
C ASN A 115 6.92 4.89 -15.87
N VAL A 116 7.09 6.11 -16.39
CA VAL A 116 6.01 7.08 -16.60
C VAL A 116 4.90 6.52 -17.52
N GLN A 117 5.26 5.71 -18.53
CA GLN A 117 4.27 5.13 -19.44
C GLN A 117 3.37 4.08 -18.76
N GLY A 118 3.95 3.24 -17.90
CA GLY A 118 3.19 2.24 -17.14
C GLY A 118 2.29 2.89 -16.09
N LEU A 119 2.76 3.97 -15.47
CA LEU A 119 1.98 4.77 -14.54
C LEU A 119 0.79 5.45 -15.22
N ILE A 120 0.99 6.10 -16.37
CA ILE A 120 -0.10 6.74 -17.13
C ILE A 120 -1.16 5.71 -17.53
N TYR A 121 -0.73 4.59 -18.12
CA TYR A 121 -1.65 3.52 -18.51
C TYR A 121 -2.45 2.96 -17.32
N THR A 122 -1.81 2.85 -16.16
CA THR A 122 -2.47 2.32 -14.97
C THR A 122 -3.40 3.33 -14.31
N GLN A 123 -3.07 4.62 -14.37
CA GLN A 123 -3.98 5.70 -13.98
C GLN A 123 -5.22 5.74 -14.87
N GLU A 124 -5.07 5.49 -16.17
CA GLU A 124 -6.20 5.36 -17.10
C GLU A 124 -7.10 4.18 -16.71
N ILE A 125 -6.53 3.00 -16.45
CA ILE A 125 -7.28 1.83 -15.97
C ILE A 125 -8.01 2.12 -14.65
N ALA A 126 -7.30 2.69 -13.67
CA ALA A 126 -7.90 3.05 -12.38
C ALA A 126 -9.04 4.06 -12.56
N GLY A 127 -8.87 5.05 -13.44
CA GLY A 127 -9.90 6.01 -13.79
C GLY A 127 -11.14 5.37 -14.43
N GLU A 128 -10.96 4.44 -15.36
CA GLU A 128 -12.07 3.70 -15.98
C GLU A 128 -12.80 2.79 -14.98
N ILE A 129 -12.07 2.15 -14.06
CA ILE A 129 -12.67 1.37 -12.97
C ILE A 129 -13.54 2.28 -12.09
N LEU A 130 -13.03 3.43 -11.65
CA LEU A 130 -13.77 4.36 -10.80
C LEU A 130 -15.02 4.92 -11.51
N LYS A 131 -14.91 5.25 -12.80
CA LYS A 131 -16.07 5.66 -13.63
C LYS A 131 -17.12 4.55 -13.69
N GLY A 132 -16.69 3.31 -13.90
CA GLY A 132 -17.58 2.14 -13.98
C GLY A 132 -18.34 1.86 -12.67
N LEU A 133 -17.79 2.25 -11.53
CA LEU A 133 -18.41 2.12 -10.21
C LEU A 133 -19.37 3.28 -9.86
N GLY A 134 -19.48 4.29 -10.72
CA GLY A 134 -20.31 5.47 -10.45
C GLY A 134 -19.67 6.48 -9.51
N HIS A 135 -18.36 6.38 -9.25
CA HIS A 135 -17.61 7.44 -8.54
C HIS A 135 -17.32 8.58 -9.52
N SER A 136 -18.29 9.49 -9.68
CA SER A 136 -18.24 10.60 -10.66
C SER A 136 -17.37 11.79 -10.24
N ASN A 137 -16.73 11.76 -9.06
CA ASN A 137 -15.90 12.85 -8.54
C ASN A 137 -14.44 12.41 -8.38
N LEU A 138 -13.73 12.23 -9.49
CA LEU A 138 -12.26 12.14 -9.48
C LEU A 138 -11.58 13.49 -9.13
N SER A 139 -12.34 14.56 -8.92
CA SER A 139 -11.84 15.95 -8.88
C SER A 139 -11.94 16.65 -7.51
N SER A 140 -12.52 16.03 -6.48
CA SER A 140 -12.79 16.74 -5.21
C SER A 140 -11.82 16.47 -4.07
N HIS A 141 -10.83 15.58 -4.22
CA HIS A 141 -9.77 15.52 -3.22
C HIS A 141 -8.73 16.62 -3.52
N PRO A 142 -8.52 17.61 -2.63
CA PRO A 142 -7.73 18.82 -2.89
C PRO A 142 -6.23 18.60 -3.18
N TYR A 143 -5.77 17.36 -3.26
CA TYR A 143 -4.37 17.01 -3.53
C TYR A 143 -3.94 17.19 -5.00
N TYR A 144 -4.89 17.35 -5.93
CA TYR A 144 -4.58 17.53 -7.36
C TYR A 144 -4.24 18.96 -7.77
N SER A 145 -4.40 19.94 -6.88
CA SER A 145 -4.19 21.36 -7.20
C SER A 145 -3.01 21.93 -6.42
N SER A 146 -1.88 22.10 -7.10
CA SER A 146 -0.72 22.94 -6.74
C SER A 146 0.14 22.47 -5.55
N ASN A 147 1.42 22.23 -5.86
CA ASN A 147 2.58 22.29 -4.96
C ASN A 147 2.72 21.22 -3.84
N GLN A 148 3.60 20.25 -4.13
CA GLN A 148 4.67 19.74 -3.25
C GLN A 148 4.42 18.69 -2.14
N ASN A 149 3.22 18.19 -1.81
CA ASN A 149 3.12 17.36 -0.59
C ASN A 149 2.47 15.97 -0.64
N TYR A 150 2.03 15.45 -1.79
CA TYR A 150 1.83 14.00 -2.03
C TYR A 150 1.52 13.78 -3.51
N LEU A 151 2.50 13.38 -4.33
CA LEU A 151 2.33 13.40 -5.79
C LEU A 151 2.90 12.12 -6.42
N GLU A 152 2.02 11.12 -6.46
CA GLU A 152 2.09 9.87 -7.25
C GLU A 152 2.60 8.62 -6.51
N PRO A 153 2.07 7.42 -6.89
CA PRO A 153 2.61 6.13 -6.47
C PRO A 153 4.13 6.10 -6.61
N GLY A 154 4.79 5.98 -5.47
CA GLY A 154 6.23 5.85 -5.39
C GLY A 154 7.04 7.01 -4.79
N ASP A 155 6.43 8.05 -4.27
CA ASP A 155 7.18 9.02 -3.45
C ASP A 155 7.73 8.36 -2.17
N CYS A 156 9.02 8.59 -1.88
CA CYS A 156 9.72 8.02 -0.71
C CYS A 156 9.20 8.56 0.65
N PHE A 157 8.30 9.54 0.62
CA PHE A 157 7.80 10.24 1.79
C PHE A 157 6.36 9.82 2.09
N LEU A 158 6.21 8.98 3.11
CA LEU A 158 4.95 8.69 3.78
C LEU A 158 4.36 9.99 4.37
N HIS A 159 3.39 10.60 3.69
CA HIS A 159 2.68 11.75 4.24
C HIS A 159 1.73 11.26 5.33
N LYS A 160 1.79 11.87 6.52
CA LYS A 160 1.00 11.44 7.70
C LYS A 160 -0.52 11.45 7.48
N SER A 161 -1.01 12.13 6.44
CA SER A 161 -2.43 12.10 6.06
C SER A 161 -2.91 10.70 5.68
N CYS A 162 -2.07 9.86 5.07
CA CYS A 162 -2.43 8.46 4.75
C CYS A 162 -2.58 7.60 6.01
N LEU A 163 -2.02 8.05 7.13
CA LEU A 163 -2.13 7.42 8.46
C LEU A 163 -3.17 8.11 9.35
N SER A 164 -3.87 9.13 8.86
CA SER A 164 -4.87 9.85 9.64
C SER A 164 -6.07 8.96 10.01
N CYS A 165 -6.41 7.99 9.16
CA CYS A 165 -7.41 6.95 9.43
C CYS A 165 -6.90 5.86 10.40
N TRP A 166 -5.59 5.82 10.64
CA TRP A 166 -4.90 4.81 11.45
C TRP A 166 -4.54 5.35 12.84
N GLN A 167 -5.30 6.31 13.37
CA GLN A 167 -5.10 6.79 14.73
C GLN A 167 -5.00 5.60 15.67
N VAL A 168 -3.85 5.53 16.35
CA VAL A 168 -3.42 4.44 17.22
C VAL A 168 -4.60 3.98 18.07
N VAL A 169 -5.16 2.82 17.74
CA VAL A 169 -6.03 2.09 18.65
C VAL A 169 -5.12 1.65 19.78
N ARG A 170 -5.19 2.37 20.90
CA ARG A 170 -4.63 1.93 22.18
C ARG A 170 -5.62 0.97 22.81
#